data_AF-A0ABD0RQ93-F1
#
_entry.id   AF-A0ABD0RQ93-F1
#
_cell.length_a   1.000
_cell.length_b   1.000
_cell.length_c   1.000
_cell.angle_alpha   90.00
_cell.angle_beta   90.00
_cell.angle_gamma   90.00
#
_symmetry.space_group_name_H-M   'P 1'
#
loop_
_entity.id
_entity.type
_entity.pdbx_description
1 polymer ?
#
loop_
_entity_poly.entity_id
_entity_poly.type
_entity_poly.pdbx_seq_one_letter_code
_entity_poly.pdbx_strand_id
1 'polypeptide(L)' 'MADAQMAEFGAAASYLRKSERERLEAQTRPFDMKKECFVPDPDEEYVKASIISREGDKVTVVTEKRK' A
#
# COMPACT_ATOMS: atom_id res chain seq x y z
N MET A 1 -19.51 -9.08 12.03
CA MET A 1 -18.36 -9.95 12.34
C MET A 1 -17.90 -10.63 11.06
N ALA A 2 -17.07 -9.95 10.27
CA ALA A 2 -16.58 -10.53 9.01
C ALA A 2 -15.67 -11.75 9.26
N ASP A 3 -15.01 -11.78 10.41
CA ASP A 3 -14.15 -12.89 10.84
C ASP A 3 -14.95 -14.14 11.22
N ALA A 4 -16.18 -13.98 11.74
CA ALA A 4 -17.06 -15.12 12.07
C ALA A 4 -17.47 -15.91 10.82
N GLN A 5 -17.60 -15.23 9.67
CA GLN A 5 -17.85 -15.89 8.38
C GLN A 5 -16.63 -16.62 7.85
N MET A 6 -15.43 -16.23 8.27
CA MET A 6 -14.18 -16.88 7.83
C MET A 6 -13.83 -18.12 8.67
N ALA A 7 -14.53 -18.37 9.78
CA ALA A 7 -14.27 -19.49 10.69
C ALA A 7 -14.44 -20.86 10.02
N GLU A 8 -15.38 -20.99 9.07
CA GLU A 8 -15.65 -22.24 8.33
C GLU A 8 -14.44 -22.68 7.48
N PHE A 9 -13.58 -21.74 7.08
CA PHE A 9 -12.39 -22.01 6.27
C PHE A 9 -11.17 -22.41 7.11
N GLY A 10 -11.26 -22.40 8.45
CA GLY A 10 -10.21 -22.85 9.36
C GLY A 10 -8.83 -22.26 9.02
N ALA A 11 -7.82 -23.12 8.90
CA ALA A 11 -6.44 -22.71 8.59
C ALA A 11 -6.26 -22.07 7.20
N ALA A 12 -7.18 -22.27 6.26
CA ALA A 12 -7.11 -21.66 4.93
C ALA A 12 -7.59 -20.19 4.93
N ALA A 13 -8.33 -19.77 5.97
CA ALA A 13 -8.97 -18.45 6.04
C ALA A 13 -8.01 -17.29 5.76
N SER A 14 -6.80 -17.31 6.34
CA SER A 14 -5.80 -16.24 6.21
C SER A 14 -5.23 -16.07 4.80
N TYR A 15 -5.29 -17.12 3.98
CA TYR A 15 -4.88 -17.10 2.58
C TYR A 15 -5.99 -16.55 1.68
N LEU A 16 -7.25 -16.68 2.11
CA LEU A 16 -8.43 -16.21 1.37
C LEU A 16 -8.79 -14.77 1.72
N ARG A 17 -8.69 -14.39 2.99
CA ARG A 17 -9.02 -13.05 3.47
C ARG A 17 -8.22 -12.71 4.74
N LYS A 18 -7.74 -11.47 4.79
CA LYS A 18 -7.15 -10.90 6.01
C LYS A 18 -8.23 -10.68 7.08
N SER A 19 -7.81 -10.74 8.34
CA SER A 19 -8.69 -10.51 9.48
C SER A 19 -9.32 -9.10 9.45
N GLU A 20 -10.44 -8.91 10.12
CA GLU A 20 -11.11 -7.62 10.24
C GLU A 20 -10.16 -6.57 10.84
N ARG A 21 -9.33 -6.97 11.81
CA ARG A 21 -8.29 -6.11 12.41
C ARG A 21 -7.26 -5.66 11.38
N GLU A 22 -6.63 -6.58 10.65
CA GLU A 22 -5.60 -6.23 9.65
C GLU A 22 -6.18 -5.37 8.51
N ARG A 23 -7.43 -5.63 8.13
CA ARG A 23 -8.14 -4.82 7.12
C ARG A 23 -8.38 -3.41 7.63
N LEU A 24 -8.80 -3.25 8.89
CA LEU A 24 -9.03 -1.95 9.50
C LEU A 24 -7.72 -1.17 9.60
N GLU A 25 -6.66 -1.78 10.11
CA GLU A 25 -5.32 -1.17 10.20
C GLU A 25 -4.79 -0.74 8.81
N ALA A 26 -4.98 -1.56 7.78
CA ALA A 26 -4.56 -1.22 6.42
C ALA A 26 -5.36 -0.06 5.80
N GLN A 27 -6.63 0.11 6.19
CA GLN A 27 -7.50 1.18 5.70
C GLN A 27 -7.31 2.50 6.46
N THR A 28 -6.97 2.44 7.75
CA THR A 28 -6.78 3.62 8.60
C THR A 28 -5.33 4.12 8.61
N ARG A 29 -4.42 3.45 7.92
CA ARG A 29 -3.03 3.89 7.80
C ARG A 29 -2.94 5.30 7.19
N PRO A 30 -1.96 6.12 7.62
CA PRO A 30 -1.73 7.43 7.02
C PRO A 30 -1.48 7.32 5.51
N PHE A 31 -2.20 8.12 4.73
CA PHE A 31 -2.06 8.18 3.28
C PHE A 31 -2.28 9.62 2.80
N ASP A 32 -1.27 10.20 2.13
CA ASP A 32 -1.37 11.53 1.51
C ASP A 32 -1.47 11.37 -0.01
N MET A 33 -2.69 11.60 -0.54
CA MET A 33 -3.00 11.46 -1.96
C MET A 33 -2.12 12.35 -2.87
N LYS A 34 -1.60 13.48 -2.36
CA LYS A 34 -0.77 14.38 -3.16
C LYS A 34 0.69 13.99 -3.17
N LYS A 35 1.14 13.16 -2.22
CA LYS A 35 2.54 12.75 -2.10
C LYS A 35 2.78 11.31 -2.53
N GLU A 36 1.87 10.40 -2.19
CA GLU A 36 2.02 8.98 -2.48
C GLU A 36 1.66 8.69 -3.95
N CYS A 37 2.63 8.20 -4.71
CA CYS A 37 2.49 7.95 -6.14
C CYS A 37 3.28 6.71 -6.60
N PHE A 38 3.06 6.31 -7.85
CA PHE A 38 3.88 5.29 -8.51
C PHE A 38 4.71 5.97 -9.60
N VAL A 39 5.99 5.63 -9.68
CA VAL A 39 6.91 6.13 -10.70
C VAL A 39 7.54 4.97 -11.45
N PRO A 40 7.82 5.14 -12.76
CA PRO A 40 8.54 4.12 -13.52
C PRO A 40 9.95 3.87 -12.95
N ASP A 41 10.34 2.61 -12.86
CA ASP A 41 11.66 2.15 -12.43
C ASP A 41 12.28 1.27 -13.53
N PRO A 42 13.59 1.38 -13.81
CA PRO A 42 14.22 0.62 -14.89
C PRO A 42 14.20 -0.90 -14.66
N ASP A 43 14.16 -1.36 -13.40
CA ASP A 43 14.29 -2.78 -13.06
C ASP A 43 12.96 -3.43 -12.63
N GLU A 44 12.04 -2.66 -12.04
CA GLU A 44 10.78 -3.17 -11.45
C GLU A 44 9.50 -2.63 -12.14
N GLU A 45 9.63 -2.04 -13.32
CA GLU A 45 8.58 -1.34 -14.08
C GLU A 45 8.00 -0.13 -13.36
N TYR A 46 7.42 -0.30 -12.17
CA TYR A 46 6.87 0.76 -11.33
C TYR A 46 7.15 0.51 -9.85
N VAL A 47 7.60 1.56 -9.17
CA VAL A 47 7.83 1.54 -7.72
C VAL A 47 6.98 2.59 -7.03
N LYS A 48 6.61 2.29 -5.78
CA LYS A 48 5.97 3.28 -4.89
C LYS A 48 6.99 4.35 -4.52
N ALA A 49 6.53 5.60 -4.50
CA ALA A 49 7.35 6.73 -4.14
C ALA A 49 6.54 7.85 -3.48
N SER A 50 7.22 8.64 -2.65
CA SER A 50 6.66 9.83 -2.01
C SER A 50 7.29 11.10 -2.60
N ILE A 51 6.48 12.07 -3.02
CA ILE A 51 6.94 13.34 -3.61
C ILE A 51 7.61 14.23 -2.54
N ILE A 52 8.79 14.75 -2.87
CA ILE A 52 9.55 15.73 -2.04
C ILE A 52 9.34 17.15 -2.56
N SER A 53 9.50 17.35 -3.87
CA SER A 53 9.42 18.67 -4.51
C SER A 53 8.88 18.58 -5.93
N ARG A 54 8.36 19.71 -6.41
CA ARG A 54 7.90 19.89 -7.78
C ARG A 54 8.48 21.20 -8.32
N GLU A 55 9.17 21.11 -9.45
CA GLU A 55 9.78 22.24 -10.16
C GLU A 55 9.23 22.26 -11.58
N GLY A 56 8.19 23.08 -11.80
CA GLY A 56 7.45 23.10 -13.06
C GLY A 56 6.86 21.72 -13.40
N ASP A 57 7.31 21.16 -14.51
CA ASP A 57 6.87 19.85 -15.01
C ASP A 57 7.70 18.67 -14.47
N LYS A 58 8.69 18.93 -13.62
CA LYS A 58 9.55 17.90 -13.02
C LYS A 58 9.16 17.66 -11.56
N VAL A 59 9.16 16.40 -11.15
CA VAL A 59 8.82 15.98 -9.78
C VAL A 59 9.96 15.16 -9.21
N THR A 60 10.44 15.54 -8.02
CA THR A 60 11.45 14.80 -7.27
C THR A 60 10.77 13.93 -6.23
N VAL A 61 11.08 12.63 -6.22
CA VAL A 61 10.44 11.64 -5.34
C VAL A 61 11.47 10.81 -4.58
N VAL A 62 11.09 10.28 -3.41
CA VAL A 62 11.82 9.20 -2.72
C VAL A 62 11.12 7.88 -3.02
N THR A 63 11.83 6.93 -3.63
CA THR A 63 11.30 5.58 -3.86
C THR A 63 11.34 4.75 -2.57
N GLU A 64 10.39 3.83 -2.39
CA GLU A 64 10.28 2.99 -1.19
C GLU A 64 11.53 2.10 -0.97
N LYS A 65 12.28 1.78 -2.04
CA LYS A 65 13.55 1.05 -1.99
C LYS A 65 14.67 1.76 -1.24
N ARG A 66 14.61 3.09 -1.10
CA ARG A 66 15.63 3.90 -0.41
C ARG A 66 15.28 4.18 1.06
N LYS A 67 14.32 3.45 1.64
CA LYS A 67 14.11 3.41 3.09
C LYS A 67 15.06 2.43 3.78
#